data_AF-A0A377U0R1-F1
#
_entry.id   AF-A0A377U0R1-F1
#
_cell.length_a   1.000
_cell.length_b   1.000
_cell.length_c   1.000
_cell.angle_alpha   90.00
_cell.angle_beta   90.00
_cell.angle_gamma   90.00
#
_symmetry.space_group_name_H-M   'P 1'
#
loop_
_entity.id
_entity.type
_entity.pdbx_description
1 polymer ?
#
loop_
_entity_poly.entity_id
_entity_poly.type
_entity_poly.pdbx_seq_one_letter_code
_entity_poly.pdbx_strand_id
1 'polypeptide(L)'
;MLFEAQDVHEQLYAFNNTPIGTLRIGCSSTMAQNVLARITAKMLKEYPGLSVNLVTGIPAPDLIADGLDVVIRVGALQDSSLFSRRLGSMPMVLCAAKSYLAQAGNPEKPADLAGHAWLEYSVRPDNEFVIIAPEGISTRLTRRGAS
;
A
#
# COMPACT_ATOMS: atom_id res chain seq x y z
N MET A 1 -39.28 28.88 4.65
CA MET A 1 -38.60 29.09 3.34
C MET A 1 -37.10 28.80 3.42
N LEU A 2 -36.24 29.53 4.15
CA LEU A 2 -34.81 29.15 4.28
C LEU A 2 -34.52 28.07 5.34
N PHE A 3 -35.39 27.95 6.36
CA PHE A 3 -35.27 26.92 7.40
C PHE A 3 -35.72 25.53 6.90
N GLU A 4 -36.77 25.49 6.08
CA GLU A 4 -37.30 24.23 5.51
C GLU A 4 -36.32 23.57 4.53
N ALA A 5 -35.46 24.33 3.84
CA ALA A 5 -34.46 23.77 2.94
C ALA A 5 -33.29 23.10 3.70
N GLN A 6 -32.97 23.57 4.91
CA GLN A 6 -31.94 22.97 5.77
C GLN A 6 -32.46 21.73 6.49
N ASP A 7 -33.70 21.76 7.00
CA ASP A 7 -34.34 20.60 7.64
C ASP A 7 -34.52 19.42 6.66
N VAL A 8 -34.85 19.67 5.39
CA VAL A 8 -34.90 18.61 4.37
C VAL A 8 -33.53 18.00 4.10
N HIS A 9 -32.45 18.81 4.14
CA HIS A 9 -31.09 18.33 3.91
C HIS A 9 -30.60 17.49 5.10
N GLU A 10 -30.85 17.93 6.34
CA GLU A 10 -30.49 17.18 7.56
C GLU A 10 -31.33 15.90 7.73
N GLN A 11 -32.62 15.91 7.38
CA GLN A 11 -33.47 14.71 7.42
C GLN A 11 -33.06 13.66 6.37
N LEU A 12 -32.49 14.08 5.23
CA LEU A 12 -31.90 13.17 4.24
C LEU A 12 -30.62 12.49 4.75
N TYR A 13 -29.77 13.18 5.52
CA TYR A 13 -28.58 12.59 6.14
C TYR A 13 -28.93 11.67 7.32
N ALA A 14 -29.99 11.98 8.07
CA ALA A 14 -30.43 11.16 9.19
C ALA A 14 -30.99 9.78 8.76
N PHE A 15 -31.35 9.60 7.48
CA PHE A 15 -32.04 8.40 7.00
C PHE A 15 -31.21 7.39 6.20
N ASN A 16 -29.90 7.57 6.01
CA ASN A 16 -29.12 6.58 5.23
C ASN A 16 -27.63 6.51 5.57
N ASN A 17 -27.30 6.16 6.82
CA ASN A 17 -25.93 5.82 7.24
C ASN A 17 -25.41 4.46 6.69
N THR A 18 -26.14 3.86 5.74
CA THR A 18 -25.78 2.60 5.10
C THR A 18 -25.10 2.89 3.76
N PRO A 19 -23.80 2.60 3.59
CA PRO A 19 -23.11 2.77 2.32
C PRO A 19 -23.81 2.03 1.17
N ILE A 20 -24.05 2.75 0.06
CA ILE A 20 -24.62 2.21 -1.17
C ILE A 20 -23.87 2.74 -2.40
N GLY A 21 -24.04 2.09 -3.55
CA GLY A 21 -23.44 2.50 -4.81
C GLY A 21 -22.08 1.83 -5.07
N THR A 22 -21.27 2.40 -5.96
CA THR A 22 -19.96 1.82 -6.33
C THR A 22 -18.82 2.64 -5.76
N LEU A 23 -17.95 2.01 -4.96
CA LEU A 23 -16.69 2.56 -4.50
C LEU A 23 -15.54 2.11 -5.41
N ARG A 24 -14.87 3.05 -6.09
CA ARG A 24 -13.74 2.82 -7.01
C ARG A 24 -12.42 3.07 -6.29
N ILE A 25 -11.63 2.00 -6.13
CA ILE A 25 -10.38 2.01 -5.38
C ILE A 25 -9.21 1.70 -6.31
N GLY A 26 -8.27 2.63 -6.45
CA GLY A 26 -6.98 2.39 -7.09
C GLY A 26 -5.95 1.83 -6.11
N CYS A 27 -5.20 0.80 -6.48
CA CYS A 27 -4.13 0.27 -5.63
C CYS A 27 -3.10 -0.55 -6.42
N SER A 28 -2.07 -1.08 -5.75
CA SER A 28 -1.19 -2.10 -6.36
C SER A 28 -1.85 -3.48 -6.36
N SER A 29 -1.48 -4.34 -7.31
CA SER A 29 -2.00 -5.71 -7.39
C SER A 29 -1.76 -6.50 -6.10
N THR A 30 -0.58 -6.32 -5.48
CA THR A 30 -0.22 -6.94 -4.19
C THR A 30 -1.12 -6.45 -3.04
N MET A 31 -1.45 -5.15 -3.01
CA MET A 31 -2.36 -4.58 -2.02
C MET A 31 -3.79 -5.10 -2.20
N ALA A 32 -4.25 -5.19 -3.44
CA ALA A 32 -5.55 -5.75 -3.77
C ALA A 32 -5.69 -7.20 -3.26
N GLN A 33 -4.71 -8.06 -3.60
CA GLN A 33 -4.75 -9.48 -3.28
C GLN A 33 -4.57 -9.76 -1.79
N ASN A 34 -3.57 -9.13 -1.15
CA ASN A 34 -3.18 -9.50 0.21
C ASN A 34 -3.98 -8.79 1.29
N VAL A 35 -4.59 -7.64 0.99
CA VAL A 35 -5.25 -6.78 2.00
C VAL A 35 -6.69 -6.47 1.61
N LEU A 36 -6.90 -5.80 0.48
CA LEU A 36 -8.21 -5.23 0.17
C LEU A 36 -9.26 -6.28 -0.16
N ALA A 37 -8.90 -7.40 -0.77
CA ALA A 37 -9.85 -8.48 -1.07
C ALA A 37 -10.58 -8.96 0.21
N ARG A 38 -9.87 -9.13 1.33
CA ARG A 38 -10.47 -9.56 2.60
C ARG A 38 -11.34 -8.48 3.24
N ILE A 39 -10.86 -7.23 3.21
CA ILE A 39 -11.57 -6.09 3.80
C ILE A 39 -12.87 -5.82 3.03
N THR A 40 -12.78 -5.75 1.70
CA THR A 40 -13.92 -5.50 0.82
C THR A 40 -14.93 -6.63 0.88
N ALA A 41 -14.51 -7.89 0.97
CA ALA A 41 -15.43 -9.01 1.18
C ALA A 41 -16.23 -8.89 2.49
N LYS A 42 -15.62 -8.42 3.58
CA LYS A 42 -16.35 -8.13 4.82
C LYS A 42 -17.32 -6.97 4.63
N MET A 43 -16.87 -5.90 4.00
CA MET A 43 -17.67 -4.68 3.76
C MET A 43 -18.90 -4.96 2.89
N LEU A 44 -18.76 -5.76 1.83
CA LEU A 44 -19.86 -6.15 0.93
C LEU A 44 -20.91 -7.05 1.63
N LYS A 45 -20.49 -7.84 2.63
CA LYS A 45 -21.44 -8.61 3.47
C LYS A 45 -22.21 -7.70 4.43
N GLU A 46 -21.54 -6.69 4.97
CA GLU A 46 -22.13 -5.75 5.92
C GLU A 46 -23.06 -4.74 5.22
N TYR A 47 -22.73 -4.36 3.98
CA TYR A 47 -23.48 -3.37 3.19
C TYR A 47 -23.86 -3.94 1.80
N PRO A 48 -24.99 -4.65 1.69
CA PRO A 48 -25.39 -5.30 0.43
C PRO A 48 -25.69 -4.35 -0.73
N GLY A 49 -25.98 -3.08 -0.45
CA GLY A 49 -26.18 -2.05 -1.47
C GLY A 49 -24.88 -1.45 -2.01
N LEU A 50 -23.73 -1.83 -1.45
CA LEU A 50 -22.41 -1.39 -1.87
C LEU A 50 -21.84 -2.37 -2.91
N SER A 51 -21.16 -1.81 -3.89
CA SER A 51 -20.29 -2.51 -4.84
C SER A 51 -18.89 -1.90 -4.76
N VAL A 52 -17.87 -2.72 -4.97
CA VAL A 52 -16.47 -2.26 -4.98
C VAL A 52 -15.85 -2.58 -6.32
N ASN A 53 -15.25 -1.57 -6.95
CA ASN A 53 -14.41 -1.72 -8.13
C ASN A 53 -12.94 -1.51 -7.74
N LEU A 54 -12.14 -2.58 -7.81
CA LEU A 54 -10.70 -2.51 -7.56
C LEU A 54 -9.96 -2.33 -8.88
N VAL A 55 -9.35 -1.16 -9.07
CA VAL A 55 -8.48 -0.87 -10.21
C VAL A 55 -7.03 -1.05 -9.75
N THR A 56 -6.29 -1.96 -10.39
CA THR A 56 -4.95 -2.34 -9.94
C THR A 56 -3.89 -2.04 -10.99
N GLY A 57 -2.75 -1.51 -10.56
CA GLY A 57 -1.59 -1.26 -11.42
C GLY A 57 -0.28 -1.16 -10.64
N ILE A 58 0.85 -1.29 -11.33
CA ILE A 58 2.18 -0.95 -10.81
C ILE A 58 2.88 -0.08 -11.86
N PRO A 59 3.01 1.25 -11.64
CA PRO A 59 2.59 2.02 -10.46
C PRO A 59 1.07 2.05 -10.26
N ALA A 60 0.62 2.45 -9.06
CA ALA A 60 -0.80 2.55 -8.76
C ALA A 60 -1.52 3.50 -9.74
N PRO A 61 -2.81 3.24 -10.06
CA PRO A 61 -3.61 4.10 -10.93
C PRO A 61 -3.72 5.54 -10.42
N ASP A 62 -3.97 6.49 -11.33
CA ASP A 62 -4.12 7.90 -11.02
C ASP A 62 -5.54 8.20 -10.52
N LEU A 63 -5.65 8.90 -9.37
CA LEU A 63 -6.95 9.16 -8.75
C LEU A 63 -7.90 9.93 -9.68
N ILE A 64 -7.38 10.93 -10.40
CA ILE A 64 -8.20 11.88 -11.17
C ILE A 64 -8.43 11.35 -12.58
N ALA A 65 -7.37 10.92 -13.26
CA ALA A 65 -7.47 10.45 -14.65
C ALA A 65 -8.31 9.17 -14.76
N ASP A 66 -8.24 8.28 -13.77
CA ASP A 66 -8.99 7.02 -13.77
C ASP A 66 -10.37 7.12 -13.10
N GLY A 67 -10.79 8.32 -12.66
CA GLY A 67 -12.10 8.57 -12.06
C GLY A 67 -12.34 7.76 -10.79
N LEU A 68 -11.35 7.71 -9.91
CA LEU A 68 -11.35 6.89 -8.70
C LEU A 68 -11.78 7.72 -7.49
N ASP A 69 -12.44 7.06 -6.53
CA ASP A 69 -12.86 7.71 -5.28
C ASP A 69 -11.69 7.76 -4.28
N VAL A 70 -10.81 6.75 -4.31
CA VAL A 70 -9.64 6.66 -3.42
C VAL A 70 -8.51 5.87 -4.07
N VAL A 71 -7.27 6.25 -3.77
CA VAL A 71 -6.06 5.48 -4.14
C VAL A 71 -5.30 5.08 -2.88
N ILE A 72 -5.05 3.77 -2.74
CA ILE A 72 -4.24 3.19 -1.66
C ILE A 72 -2.89 2.79 -2.24
N ARG A 73 -1.84 3.53 -1.85
CA ARG A 73 -0.47 3.32 -2.34
C ARG A 73 0.54 3.22 -1.21
N VAL A 74 1.68 2.61 -1.52
CA VAL A 74 2.86 2.51 -0.63
C VAL A 74 3.94 3.45 -1.14
N GLY A 75 4.54 4.23 -0.24
CA GLY A 75 5.63 5.16 -0.54
C GLY A 75 5.26 6.61 -0.22
N ALA A 76 6.24 7.50 -0.37
CA ALA A 76 6.03 8.93 -0.21
C ALA A 76 4.97 9.43 -1.20
N LEU A 77 4.04 10.24 -0.72
CA LEU A 77 3.17 10.97 -1.62
C LEU A 77 4.00 12.09 -2.26
N GLN A 78 3.98 12.18 -3.59
CA GLN A 78 4.36 13.41 -4.26
C GLN A 78 3.41 14.53 -3.79
N ASP A 79 3.94 15.74 -3.64
CA ASP A 79 3.13 16.91 -3.31
C ASP A 79 1.96 17.01 -4.29
N SER A 80 0.76 16.93 -3.75
CA SER A 80 -0.48 17.06 -4.50
C SER A 80 -1.47 17.84 -3.67
N SER A 81 -2.41 18.52 -4.31
CA SER A 81 -3.54 19.17 -3.64
C SER A 81 -4.54 18.16 -3.06
N LEU A 82 -4.29 16.85 -3.19
CA LEU A 82 -5.17 15.80 -2.71
C LEU A 82 -4.99 15.60 -1.21
N PHE A 83 -6.12 15.41 -0.51
CA PHE A 83 -6.09 15.00 0.88
C PHE A 83 -5.48 13.61 1.01
N SER A 84 -4.50 13.46 1.89
CA SER A 84 -3.86 12.18 2.14
C SER A 84 -3.84 11.84 3.62
N ARG A 85 -4.01 10.55 3.91
CA ARG A 85 -4.00 10.03 5.27
C ARG A 85 -3.12 8.79 5.33
N ARG A 86 -2.17 8.78 6.27
CA ARG A 86 -1.39 7.58 6.57
C ARG A 86 -2.32 6.51 7.18
N LEU A 87 -2.38 5.34 6.53
CA LEU A 87 -3.15 4.19 7.00
C LEU A 87 -2.32 3.24 7.89
N GLY A 88 -1.00 3.24 7.71
CA GLY A 88 -0.11 2.35 8.45
C GLY A 88 1.33 2.40 7.93
N SER A 89 2.06 1.33 8.17
CA SER A 89 3.42 1.08 7.65
C SER A 89 3.58 -0.40 7.32
N MET A 90 4.32 -0.70 6.27
CA MET A 90 4.67 -2.05 5.86
C MET A 90 6.19 -2.21 5.95
N PRO A 91 6.73 -2.79 7.04
CA PRO A 91 8.17 -2.94 7.19
C PRO A 91 8.70 -3.96 6.19
N MET A 92 9.80 -3.61 5.52
CA MET A 92 10.55 -4.53 4.68
C MET A 92 11.49 -5.36 5.55
N VAL A 93 11.68 -6.63 5.19
CA VAL A 93 12.62 -7.53 5.85
C VAL A 93 13.58 -8.12 4.83
N LEU A 94 14.79 -8.45 5.28
CA LEU A 94 15.70 -9.28 4.50
C LEU A 94 15.37 -10.75 4.73
N CYS A 95 15.24 -11.47 3.64
CA CYS A 95 15.01 -12.90 3.65
C CYS A 95 15.79 -13.57 2.53
N ALA A 96 16.15 -14.82 2.77
CA ALA A 96 16.82 -15.66 1.80
C ALA A 96 16.32 -17.10 1.95
N ALA A 97 16.38 -17.86 0.86
CA ALA A 97 16.08 -19.28 0.91
C ALA A 97 17.11 -20.00 1.80
N LYS A 98 16.67 -20.96 2.62
CA LYS A 98 17.58 -21.77 3.45
C LYS A 98 18.66 -22.47 2.62
N SER A 99 18.29 -22.97 1.44
CA SER A 99 19.20 -23.62 0.49
C SER A 99 20.29 -22.69 -0.04
N TYR A 100 19.99 -21.40 -0.17
CA TYR A 100 20.97 -20.39 -0.56
C TYR A 100 21.96 -20.12 0.57
N LEU A 101 21.48 -19.92 1.81
CA LEU A 101 22.33 -19.66 2.97
C LEU A 101 23.24 -20.86 3.31
N ALA A 102 22.80 -22.09 3.04
CA ALA A 102 23.65 -23.28 3.18
C ALA A 102 24.87 -23.29 2.25
N GLN A 103 24.80 -22.58 1.11
CA GLN A 103 25.87 -22.49 0.12
C GLN A 103 26.69 -21.20 0.27
N ALA A 104 26.02 -20.07 0.53
CA ALA A 104 26.64 -18.74 0.58
C ALA A 104 27.05 -18.29 1.99
N GLY A 105 26.69 -19.05 3.04
CA GLY A 105 26.85 -18.66 4.44
C GLY A 105 25.69 -17.81 4.94
N ASN A 106 25.63 -17.63 6.27
CA ASN A 106 24.64 -16.76 6.92
C ASN A 106 25.30 -15.41 7.28
N PRO A 107 24.75 -14.26 6.87
CA PRO A 107 25.32 -12.96 7.23
C PRO A 107 25.13 -12.70 8.73
N GLU A 108 26.20 -12.32 9.43
CA GLU A 108 26.16 -11.97 10.86
C GLU A 108 26.05 -10.46 11.08
N LYS A 109 26.55 -9.66 10.12
CA LYS A 109 26.48 -8.19 10.13
C LYS A 109 26.08 -7.64 8.76
N PRO A 110 25.52 -6.42 8.70
CA PRO A 110 25.11 -5.79 7.44
C PRO A 110 26.18 -5.75 6.34
N ALA A 111 27.46 -5.63 6.72
CA ALA A 111 28.58 -5.60 5.77
C ALA A 111 28.76 -6.92 4.99
N ASP A 112 28.34 -8.06 5.55
CA ASP A 112 28.48 -9.37 4.90
C ASP A 112 27.57 -9.49 3.68
N LEU A 113 26.48 -8.71 3.64
CA LEU A 113 25.50 -8.69 2.55
C LEU A 113 26.05 -8.22 1.21
N ALA A 114 27.21 -7.53 1.22
CA ALA A 114 27.87 -7.09 -0.01
C ALA A 114 28.35 -8.27 -0.88
N GLY A 115 28.60 -9.45 -0.29
CA GLY A 115 29.00 -10.66 -1.01
C GLY A 115 27.83 -11.56 -1.45
N HIS A 116 26.59 -11.22 -1.05
CA HIS A 116 25.41 -12.03 -1.35
C HIS A 116 24.74 -11.62 -2.68
N ALA A 117 24.05 -12.57 -3.30
CA ALA A 117 23.25 -12.34 -4.48
C ALA A 117 21.89 -11.74 -4.08
N TRP A 118 21.40 -10.79 -4.88
CA TRP A 118 20.14 -10.09 -4.62
C TRP A 118 19.12 -10.39 -5.71
N LEU A 119 17.86 -10.49 -5.30
CA LEU A 119 16.72 -10.45 -6.20
C LEU A 119 16.22 -9.01 -6.26
N GLU A 120 16.18 -8.46 -7.47
CA GLU A 120 15.78 -7.07 -7.70
C GLU A 120 14.39 -6.98 -8.33
N TYR A 121 13.70 -5.90 -8.02
CA TYR A 121 12.45 -5.55 -8.66
C TYR A 121 12.69 -4.49 -9.74
N SER A 122 12.62 -4.89 -11.01
CA SER A 122 12.98 -4.03 -12.15
C SER A 122 12.17 -2.73 -12.24
N VAL A 123 10.97 -2.68 -11.69
CA VAL A 123 10.07 -1.51 -11.73
C VAL A 123 10.47 -0.44 -10.72
N ARG A 124 11.24 -0.79 -9.68
CA ARG A 124 11.90 0.13 -8.76
C ARG A 124 13.26 -0.45 -8.37
N PRO A 125 14.33 -0.11 -9.12
CA PRO A 125 15.69 -0.48 -8.72
C PRO A 125 16.09 0.37 -7.52
N ASP A 126 15.62 -0.04 -6.33
CA ASP A 126 16.06 0.54 -5.06
C ASP A 126 17.47 -0.01 -4.77
N ASN A 127 18.49 0.76 -5.16
CA ASN A 127 19.89 0.39 -4.94
C ASN A 127 20.38 0.72 -3.53
N GLU A 128 19.57 1.47 -2.77
CA GLU A 128 19.84 1.84 -1.38
C GLU A 128 18.66 1.45 -0.49
N PHE A 129 18.96 0.80 0.62
CA PHE A 129 17.98 0.47 1.64
C PHE A 129 18.61 0.59 3.02
N VAL A 130 17.77 0.79 4.03
CA VAL A 130 18.18 0.92 5.42
C VAL A 130 17.74 -0.34 6.17
N ILE A 131 18.70 -1.03 6.78
CA ILE A 131 18.41 -2.07 7.77
C ILE A 131 18.37 -1.39 9.13
N ILE A 132 17.34 -1.70 9.90
CA ILE A 132 17.23 -1.29 11.29
C ILE A 132 17.43 -2.55 12.13
N ALA A 133 18.49 -2.57 12.95
CA ALA A 133 18.75 -3.65 13.88
C ALA A 133 17.69 -3.68 15.01
N PRO A 134 17.48 -4.81 15.70
CA PRO A 134 16.54 -4.89 16.82
C PRO A 134 16.74 -3.81 17.90
N GLU A 135 17.99 -3.39 18.12
CA GLU A 135 18.39 -2.32 19.03
C GLU A 135 18.16 -0.89 18.49
N GLY A 136 17.59 -0.75 17.28
CA GLY A 136 17.26 0.53 16.65
C GLY A 136 18.38 1.16 15.82
N ILE A 137 19.55 0.53 15.75
CA ILE A 137 20.67 1.03 14.95
C ILE A 137 20.34 0.89 13.46
N SER A 138 20.35 2.02 12.75
CA SER A 138 20.09 2.07 11.31
C SER A 138 21.40 2.02 10.53
N THR A 139 21.53 1.02 9.64
CA THR A 139 22.65 0.89 8.71
C THR A 139 22.15 1.06 7.29
N ARG A 140 22.71 2.03 6.56
CA ARG A 140 22.44 2.17 5.13
C ARG A 140 23.31 1.21 4.35
N LEU A 141 22.70 0.47 3.45
CA LEU A 141 23.39 -0.40 2.52
C LEU A 141 23.14 0.09 1.10
N THR A 142 24.23 0.18 0.37
CA THR A 142 24.21 0.40 -1.07
C THR A 142 24.68 -0.87 -1.73
N ARG A 143 23.87 -1.43 -2.61
CA ARG A 143 24.30 -2.57 -3.42
C ARG A 143 25.38 -2.09 -4.39
N ARG A 144 26.59 -2.65 -4.30
CA ARG A 144 27.55 -2.54 -5.40
C ARG A 144 27.09 -3.50 -6.49
N GLY A 145 26.83 -2.97 -7.68
CA GLY A 145 26.31 -3.74 -8.81
C GLY A 145 27.11 -5.02 -9.02
N ALA A 146 26.38 -6.14 -9.18
CA ALA A 146 26.98 -7.33 -9.77
C ALA A 146 27.39 -6.97 -11.20
N SER A 147 28.66 -7.19 -11.52
CA SER A 147 29.21 -7.09 -12.88
C SER A 147 28.68 -8.23 -13.74
#